data_AF-A0A1I7M489-F1
#
_entry.id   AF-A0A1I7M489-F1
#
_cell.length_a   1.000
_cell.length_b   1.000
_cell.length_c   1.000
_cell.angle_alpha   90.00
_cell.angle_beta   90.00
_cell.angle_gamma   90.00
#
_symmetry.space_group_name_H-M   'P 1'
#
loop_
_entity.id
_entity.type
_entity.pdbx_description
1 polymer ?
#
loop_
_entity_poly.entity_id
_entity_poly.type
_entity_poly.pdbx_seq_one_letter_code
_entity_poly.pdbx_strand_id
1 'polypeptide(L)'
;MTPANTFGLPVQAPAERPSLVFCSDLSPLDYSRIVHPQGTPGSVAFCGPATSRKTGKPTWHDSRWSTYALATRTCDVGQHRFMSFATWPRQNRGEPKPKRTTENAVSIGASWVDLDFYNEPDWKDVSPLVVLEAVLNVCQDRAWPAPSYATSSGRGLLVAWLYACQPAQAVLARHRAIQETLHQTFRSMGSDPSAKTITKVFRMPKTRNERNGAIVGILWPTYIREIQPTTFDALAEAVLPYRRKTKKEKDAEAAAAKAERTAKVLAARAPRKQHAGAKLGGRSYWATLREDLERLQAVRHGTGSVPDGEGRNAWILALTYAAAWDMPASALDRYVRDQAARCGLTEAEALDKTVTLRAKAQVAARGERILKGTRKLDPRYRPAPGYFVELLDIESREMKRADLRMLIDGARRASNAIGRVVKARRAAGVQARSDQQAVRLHIGQQVEEMVELGMRQADVAALYGVSVRWVTSALRDARQVAAIGKVTAEPAPVPESEVEAAIVVDDVAETLNVPAASATHEVLRGTRCLVPEFGGAGHS
;
A
#
# COMPACT_ATOMS: atom_id res chain seq x y z
N MET A 1 19.46 -80.01 14.78
CA MET A 1 19.04 -78.70 14.22
C MET A 1 17.52 -78.63 14.19
N THR A 2 16.93 -77.77 15.01
CA THR A 2 15.79 -76.85 14.73
C THR A 2 15.57 -76.07 16.04
N PRO A 3 15.49 -74.72 16.04
CA PRO A 3 15.56 -73.93 17.26
C PRO A 3 14.17 -73.65 17.88
N ALA A 4 14.19 -73.36 19.17
CA ALA A 4 13.05 -72.92 19.97
C ALA A 4 12.51 -71.56 19.50
N ASN A 5 11.18 -71.40 19.54
CA ASN A 5 10.54 -70.09 19.45
C ASN A 5 9.73 -69.82 20.71
N THR A 6 10.38 -69.05 21.59
CA THR A 6 9.83 -68.29 22.71
C THR A 6 8.88 -67.23 22.17
N PHE A 7 7.70 -67.03 22.77
CA PHE A 7 6.99 -65.75 22.96
C PHE A 7 5.49 -66.04 23.20
N GLY A 8 5.14 -66.25 24.47
CA GLY A 8 3.77 -66.07 24.93
C GLY A 8 3.47 -64.57 25.02
N LEU A 9 2.59 -64.08 24.15
CA LEU A 9 1.94 -62.79 24.31
C LEU A 9 0.50 -63.03 24.78
N PRO A 10 0.02 -62.29 25.80
CA PRO A 10 -1.35 -62.43 26.26
C PRO A 10 -2.31 -61.91 25.18
N VAL A 11 -3.38 -62.66 24.92
CA VAL A 11 -4.50 -62.25 24.08
C VAL A 11 -5.11 -61.00 24.72
N GLN A 12 -4.89 -59.83 24.12
CA GLN A 12 -5.56 -58.60 24.52
C GLN A 12 -7.07 -58.78 24.36
N ALA A 13 -7.82 -58.52 25.43
CA ALA A 13 -9.27 -58.39 25.35
C ALA A 13 -9.63 -57.35 24.26
N PRO A 14 -10.70 -57.57 23.47
CA PRO A 14 -11.09 -56.62 22.45
C PRO A 14 -11.36 -55.26 23.11
N ALA A 15 -10.67 -54.22 22.64
CA ALA A 15 -10.89 -52.85 23.07
C ALA A 15 -12.41 -52.56 23.05
N GLU A 16 -12.95 -52.08 24.18
CA GLU A 16 -14.34 -51.66 24.27
C GLU A 16 -14.67 -50.76 23.07
N ARG A 17 -15.66 -51.16 22.26
CA ARG A 17 -16.13 -50.32 21.16
C ARG A 17 -16.58 -49.00 21.79
N PRO A 18 -16.07 -47.83 21.36
CA PRO A 18 -16.49 -46.56 21.91
C PRO A 18 -18.01 -46.45 21.82
N SER A 19 -18.64 -46.03 22.92
CA SER A 19 -20.10 -45.95 23.02
C SER A 19 -20.69 -45.16 21.83
N LEU A 20 -21.70 -45.75 21.18
CA LEU A 20 -22.38 -45.15 20.04
C LEU A 20 -23.26 -43.98 20.56
N VAL A 21 -22.70 -42.78 20.65
CA VAL A 21 -23.47 -41.60 21.06
C VAL A 21 -24.24 -41.04 19.85
N PHE A 22 -25.55 -40.94 19.98
CA PHE A 22 -26.45 -40.41 18.95
C PHE A 22 -26.39 -38.88 18.89
N CYS A 23 -26.48 -38.33 17.69
CA CYS A 23 -26.61 -36.89 17.46
C CYS A 23 -27.90 -36.31 18.06
N SER A 24 -28.95 -37.13 18.22
CA SER A 24 -30.20 -36.75 18.88
C SER A 24 -30.03 -36.43 20.38
N ASP A 25 -28.97 -36.94 21.01
CA ASP A 25 -28.69 -36.78 22.44
C ASP A 25 -27.64 -35.73 22.75
N LEU A 26 -27.15 -35.05 21.71
CA LEU A 26 -26.14 -34.02 21.85
C LEU A 26 -26.65 -32.86 22.72
N SER A 27 -25.96 -32.62 23.83
CA SER A 27 -26.26 -31.49 24.70
C SER A 27 -25.88 -30.17 24.00
N PRO A 28 -26.49 -29.03 24.37
CA PRO A 28 -26.08 -27.73 23.84
C PRO A 28 -24.59 -27.42 24.05
N LEU A 29 -24.01 -27.90 25.17
CA LEU A 29 -22.59 -27.71 25.47
C LEU A 29 -21.70 -28.56 24.56
N ASP A 30 -22.03 -29.82 24.35
CA ASP A 30 -21.24 -30.70 23.47
C ASP A 30 -21.34 -30.28 22.01
N TYR A 31 -22.53 -29.83 21.58
CA TYR A 31 -22.69 -29.17 20.28
C TYR A 31 -21.77 -27.95 20.13
N SER A 32 -21.69 -27.13 21.17
CA SER A 32 -20.82 -25.95 21.17
C SER A 32 -19.34 -26.34 21.04
N ARG A 33 -18.92 -27.45 21.67
CA ARG A 33 -17.54 -27.96 21.59
C ARG A 33 -17.19 -28.54 20.22
N ILE A 34 -18.16 -29.13 19.54
CA ILE A 34 -17.98 -29.65 18.17
C ILE A 34 -17.80 -28.49 17.18
N VAL A 35 -18.66 -27.46 17.27
CA VAL A 35 -18.60 -26.30 16.36
C VAL A 35 -17.40 -25.38 16.69
N HIS A 36 -17.05 -25.25 17.97
CA HIS A 36 -15.95 -24.43 18.46
C HIS A 36 -14.96 -25.26 19.28
N PRO A 37 -14.08 -26.04 18.62
CA PRO A 37 -13.11 -26.87 19.31
C PRO A 37 -12.14 -26.03 20.14
N GLN A 38 -11.56 -26.66 21.16
CA GLN A 38 -10.58 -26.03 22.04
C GLN A 38 -9.42 -25.44 21.23
N GLY A 39 -8.98 -24.24 21.59
CA GLY A 39 -7.90 -23.52 20.92
C GLY A 39 -8.36 -22.52 19.84
N THR A 40 -9.64 -22.55 19.46
CA THR A 40 -10.26 -21.53 18.59
C THR A 40 -10.17 -20.14 19.25
N PRO A 41 -9.52 -19.13 18.65
CA PRO A 41 -9.37 -17.82 19.26
C PRO A 41 -10.71 -17.10 19.42
N GLY A 42 -10.83 -16.28 20.47
CA GLY A 42 -12.02 -15.46 20.73
C GLY A 42 -13.05 -16.10 21.67
N SER A 43 -14.23 -15.50 21.72
CA SER A 43 -15.38 -15.92 22.53
C SER A 43 -16.61 -16.11 21.66
N VAL A 44 -17.31 -17.23 21.90
CA VAL A 44 -18.54 -17.61 21.22
C VAL A 44 -19.70 -16.83 21.84
N ALA A 45 -20.55 -16.25 20.99
CA ALA A 45 -21.76 -15.56 21.43
C ALA A 45 -22.95 -16.53 21.47
N PHE A 46 -23.62 -16.56 22.61
CA PHE A 46 -24.86 -17.29 22.85
C PHE A 46 -25.98 -16.30 23.12
N CYS A 47 -27.13 -16.54 22.49
CA CYS A 47 -28.24 -15.61 22.48
C CYS A 47 -29.55 -16.30 22.88
N GLY A 48 -30.40 -15.59 23.59
CA GLY A 48 -31.73 -16.06 23.93
C GLY A 48 -32.49 -15.04 24.78
N PRO A 49 -33.80 -15.19 24.92
CA PRO A 49 -34.57 -14.38 25.85
C PRO A 49 -34.20 -14.74 27.29
N ALA A 50 -34.00 -13.72 28.10
CA ALA A 50 -33.87 -13.81 29.54
C ALA A 50 -34.81 -12.78 30.17
N THR A 51 -35.40 -13.13 31.31
CA THR A 51 -36.25 -12.19 32.05
C THR A 51 -35.37 -11.13 32.70
N SER A 52 -35.61 -9.86 32.36
CA SER A 52 -34.91 -8.75 32.99
C SER A 52 -35.23 -8.70 34.48
N ARG A 53 -34.21 -8.79 35.33
CA ARG A 53 -34.38 -8.66 36.78
C ARG A 53 -34.91 -7.29 37.20
N LYS A 54 -34.69 -6.24 36.40
CA LYS A 54 -35.14 -4.87 36.70
C LYS A 54 -36.57 -4.60 36.29
N THR A 55 -37.02 -5.17 35.17
CA THR A 55 -38.29 -4.79 34.53
C THR A 55 -39.30 -5.93 34.43
N GLY A 56 -38.90 -7.17 34.75
CA GLY A 56 -39.72 -8.38 34.57
C GLY A 56 -40.03 -8.73 33.10
N LYS A 57 -39.61 -7.89 32.15
CA LYS A 57 -39.87 -8.08 30.72
C LYS A 57 -38.82 -9.02 30.09
N PRO A 58 -39.20 -9.83 29.09
CA PRO A 58 -38.23 -10.60 28.33
C PRO A 58 -37.28 -9.65 27.59
N THR A 59 -35.98 -9.86 27.79
CA THR A 59 -34.90 -9.11 27.15
C THR A 59 -34.00 -10.08 26.41
N TRP A 60 -33.47 -9.66 25.28
CA TRP A 60 -32.53 -10.50 24.53
C TRP A 60 -31.15 -10.42 25.17
N HIS A 61 -30.67 -11.53 25.72
CA HIS A 61 -29.35 -11.61 26.33
C HIS A 61 -28.34 -12.13 25.32
N ASP A 62 -27.18 -11.51 25.29
CA ASP A 62 -25.98 -12.01 24.61
C ASP A 62 -24.98 -12.34 25.72
N SER A 63 -24.63 -13.61 25.86
CA SER A 63 -23.63 -14.10 26.80
C SER A 63 -22.45 -14.69 26.01
N ARG A 64 -21.24 -14.59 26.56
CA ARG A 64 -20.02 -15.03 25.85
C ARG A 64 -19.17 -15.94 26.69
N TRP A 65 -18.71 -17.02 26.07
CA TRP A 65 -17.74 -17.93 26.63
C TRP A 65 -16.56 -18.08 25.69
N SER A 66 -15.34 -18.10 26.23
CA SER A 66 -14.18 -18.51 25.45
C SER A 66 -14.28 -20.00 25.12
N THR A 67 -13.69 -20.41 24.02
CA THR A 67 -13.65 -21.83 23.61
C THR A 67 -12.88 -22.68 24.64
N TYR A 68 -11.88 -22.11 25.30
CA TYR A 68 -11.24 -22.71 26.47
C TYR A 68 -12.22 -22.96 27.63
N ALA A 69 -13.09 -22.00 27.95
CA ALA A 69 -14.08 -22.18 29.01
C ALA A 69 -15.11 -23.26 28.63
N LEU A 70 -15.57 -23.28 27.38
CA LEU A 70 -16.48 -24.32 26.87
C LEU A 70 -15.85 -25.72 26.96
N ALA A 71 -14.56 -25.85 26.64
CA ALA A 71 -13.84 -27.11 26.70
C ALA A 71 -13.57 -27.60 28.13
N THR A 72 -13.28 -26.68 29.07
CA THR A 72 -12.76 -27.04 30.41
C THR A 72 -13.79 -27.00 31.53
N ARG A 73 -14.96 -26.38 31.30
CA ARG A 73 -15.99 -26.17 32.33
C ARG A 73 -17.34 -26.72 31.90
N THR A 74 -18.19 -27.00 32.88
CA THR A 74 -19.63 -27.22 32.69
C THR A 74 -20.35 -25.88 32.59
N CYS A 75 -20.26 -25.23 31.42
CA CYS A 75 -20.95 -23.96 31.18
C CYS A 75 -22.45 -24.20 30.99
N ASP A 76 -23.29 -23.50 31.75
CA ASP A 76 -24.72 -23.47 31.51
C ASP A 76 -25.05 -22.61 30.27
N VAL A 77 -24.87 -23.22 29.10
CA VAL A 77 -25.25 -22.66 27.81
C VAL A 77 -26.66 -23.09 27.38
N GLY A 78 -27.27 -24.06 28.09
CA GLY A 78 -28.59 -24.61 27.76
C GLY A 78 -29.73 -23.60 27.96
N GLN A 79 -29.54 -22.61 28.83
CA GLN A 79 -30.44 -21.45 28.95
C GLN A 79 -30.52 -20.60 27.68
N HIS A 80 -29.50 -20.67 26.81
CA HIS A 80 -29.49 -19.96 25.54
C HIS A 80 -30.11 -20.81 24.43
N ARG A 81 -30.69 -20.13 23.43
CA ARG A 81 -31.38 -20.79 22.32
C ARG A 81 -30.57 -20.82 21.05
N PHE A 82 -29.71 -19.81 20.89
CA PHE A 82 -28.94 -19.60 19.69
C PHE A 82 -27.45 -19.48 20.00
N MET A 83 -26.62 -19.94 19.07
CA MET A 83 -25.17 -19.86 19.11
C MET A 83 -24.66 -19.36 17.77
N SER A 84 -23.58 -18.60 17.82
CA SER A 84 -22.86 -18.11 16.65
C SER A 84 -21.84 -19.13 16.15
N PHE A 85 -21.53 -19.15 14.86
CA PHE A 85 -20.44 -19.99 14.31
C PHE A 85 -19.11 -19.24 14.19
N ALA A 86 -19.14 -17.92 14.33
CA ALA A 86 -17.95 -17.08 14.47
C ALA A 86 -17.68 -16.76 15.94
N THR A 87 -16.48 -16.26 16.21
CA THR A 87 -16.07 -15.76 17.52
C THR A 87 -15.78 -14.26 17.49
N TRP A 88 -15.81 -13.63 18.66
CA TRP A 88 -15.49 -12.21 18.85
C TRP A 88 -14.39 -12.03 19.90
N PRO A 89 -13.80 -10.83 20.04
CA PRO A 89 -12.79 -10.57 21.04
C PRO A 89 -13.37 -10.85 22.42
N ARG A 90 -12.50 -11.38 23.28
CA ARG A 90 -12.84 -11.55 24.69
C ARG A 90 -13.11 -10.17 25.28
N GLN A 91 -14.18 -10.05 26.06
CA GLN A 91 -14.41 -8.83 26.82
C GLN A 91 -13.38 -8.74 27.95
N ASN A 92 -12.58 -7.67 27.96
CA ASN A 92 -11.71 -7.36 29.08
C ASN A 92 -12.52 -6.75 30.22
N ARG A 93 -12.02 -6.93 31.44
CA ARG A 93 -12.67 -6.37 32.64
C ARG A 93 -12.66 -4.85 32.56
N GLY A 94 -13.82 -4.22 32.72
CA GLY A 94 -13.96 -2.76 32.67
C GLY A 94 -14.14 -2.18 31.25
N GLU A 95 -13.95 -2.98 30.20
CA GLU A 95 -14.15 -2.54 28.82
C GLU A 95 -15.58 -2.81 28.32
N PRO A 96 -16.08 -2.00 27.37
CA PRO A 96 -17.36 -2.26 26.74
C PRO A 96 -17.31 -3.59 26.00
N LYS A 97 -18.45 -4.30 26.02
CA LYS A 97 -18.58 -5.57 25.33
C LYS A 97 -18.34 -5.39 23.82
N PRO A 98 -17.42 -6.14 23.20
CA PRO A 98 -17.12 -5.98 21.77
C PRO A 98 -18.37 -6.21 20.91
N LYS A 99 -18.66 -5.34 19.95
CA LYS A 99 -19.86 -5.49 19.11
C LYS A 99 -19.75 -6.73 18.21
N ARG A 100 -20.87 -7.42 18.00
CA ARG A 100 -20.99 -8.58 17.11
C ARG A 100 -21.11 -8.12 15.65
N THR A 101 -20.04 -7.54 15.12
CA THR A 101 -19.96 -7.08 13.72
C THR A 101 -19.00 -7.96 12.93
N THR A 102 -18.98 -7.78 11.61
CA THR A 102 -18.08 -8.53 10.73
C THR A 102 -16.63 -8.13 10.94
N GLU A 103 -16.38 -6.85 11.19
CA GLU A 103 -15.05 -6.27 11.40
C GLU A 103 -14.43 -6.78 12.71
N ASN A 104 -15.27 -7.02 13.71
CA ASN A 104 -14.85 -7.56 14.99
C ASN A 104 -14.80 -9.09 15.01
N ALA A 105 -15.17 -9.81 13.94
CA ALA A 105 -15.07 -11.26 13.94
C ALA A 105 -13.59 -11.68 14.07
N VAL A 106 -13.29 -12.58 15.01
CA VAL A 106 -11.94 -13.06 15.30
C VAL A 106 -11.65 -14.32 14.49
N SER A 107 -12.52 -15.32 14.60
CA SER A 107 -12.38 -16.56 13.86
C SER A 107 -13.70 -17.16 13.40
N ILE A 108 -13.60 -18.08 12.45
CA ILE A 108 -14.74 -18.82 11.86
C ILE A 108 -14.32 -20.25 11.55
N GLY A 109 -15.16 -21.22 11.93
CA GLY A 109 -14.91 -22.66 11.73
C GLY A 109 -15.98 -23.36 10.91
N ALA A 110 -16.93 -22.63 10.31
CA ALA A 110 -18.01 -23.24 9.56
C ALA A 110 -18.51 -22.37 8.40
N SER A 111 -19.03 -23.04 7.36
CA SER A 111 -19.92 -22.47 6.35
C SER A 111 -21.26 -23.20 6.42
N TRP A 112 -22.34 -22.60 5.94
CA TRP A 112 -23.68 -23.11 6.22
C TRP A 112 -24.70 -22.65 5.19
N VAL A 113 -25.87 -23.28 5.23
CA VAL A 113 -27.10 -22.86 4.54
C VAL A 113 -28.25 -23.04 5.50
N ASP A 114 -29.05 -21.99 5.68
CA ASP A 114 -30.29 -22.02 6.47
C ASP A 114 -31.47 -22.08 5.49
N LEU A 115 -32.18 -23.21 5.48
CA LEU A 115 -33.27 -23.50 4.55
C LEU A 115 -34.61 -23.34 5.25
N ASP A 116 -35.31 -22.26 4.94
CA ASP A 116 -36.72 -22.04 5.28
C ASP A 116 -37.63 -22.64 4.19
N PHE A 117 -37.42 -23.92 3.87
CA PHE A 117 -38.11 -24.61 2.77
C PHE A 117 -39.64 -24.62 2.90
N TYR A 118 -40.18 -24.40 4.10
CA TYR A 118 -41.61 -24.22 4.36
C TYR A 118 -42.22 -22.96 3.72
N ASN A 119 -41.40 -22.00 3.29
CA ASN A 119 -41.85 -20.82 2.56
C ASN A 119 -41.94 -21.06 1.04
N GLU A 120 -41.34 -22.13 0.53
CA GLU A 120 -41.32 -22.44 -0.90
C GLU A 120 -42.48 -23.40 -1.25
N PRO A 121 -43.33 -23.07 -2.24
CA PRO A 121 -44.52 -23.87 -2.58
C PRO A 121 -44.21 -25.34 -2.87
N ASP A 122 -43.10 -25.62 -3.55
CA ASP A 122 -42.70 -26.97 -3.97
C ASP A 122 -42.13 -27.81 -2.81
N TRP A 123 -41.72 -27.17 -1.72
CA TRP A 123 -41.03 -27.82 -0.60
C TRP A 123 -41.81 -27.78 0.71
N LYS A 124 -42.89 -26.99 0.81
CA LYS A 124 -43.52 -26.68 2.10
C LYS A 124 -44.06 -27.88 2.89
N ASP A 125 -44.50 -28.92 2.18
CA ASP A 125 -45.09 -30.14 2.75
C ASP A 125 -44.09 -31.32 2.72
N VAL A 126 -42.85 -31.07 2.30
CA VAL A 126 -41.79 -32.07 2.20
C VAL A 126 -41.13 -32.30 3.56
N SER A 127 -40.84 -33.56 3.90
CA SER A 127 -40.14 -33.91 5.14
C SER A 127 -38.71 -33.33 5.15
N PRO A 128 -38.21 -32.82 6.30
CA PRO A 128 -36.83 -32.34 6.42
C PRO A 128 -35.76 -33.35 5.97
N LEU A 129 -36.03 -34.66 6.11
CA LEU A 129 -35.12 -35.72 5.66
C LEU A 129 -35.01 -35.79 4.14
N VAL A 130 -36.12 -35.58 3.42
CA VAL A 130 -36.14 -35.56 1.96
C VAL A 130 -35.47 -34.28 1.44
N VAL A 131 -35.68 -33.14 2.10
CA VAL A 131 -34.95 -31.90 1.79
C VAL A 131 -33.44 -32.09 1.99
N LEU A 132 -33.03 -32.75 3.07
CA LEU A 132 -31.63 -33.08 3.32
C LEU A 132 -31.06 -33.99 2.22
N GLU A 133 -31.78 -35.03 1.82
CA GLU A 133 -31.36 -35.91 0.72
C GLU A 133 -31.16 -35.14 -0.59
N ALA A 134 -32.06 -34.21 -0.92
CA ALA A 134 -31.90 -33.33 -2.07
C ALA A 134 -30.63 -32.45 -1.96
N VAL A 135 -30.32 -31.94 -0.75
CA VAL A 135 -29.07 -31.19 -0.52
C VAL A 135 -27.84 -32.07 -0.72
N LEU A 136 -27.86 -33.31 -0.21
CA LEU A 136 -26.76 -34.27 -0.37
C LEU A 136 -26.55 -34.62 -1.85
N ASN A 137 -27.62 -34.85 -2.60
CA ASN A 137 -27.57 -35.13 -4.04
C ASN A 137 -26.95 -33.96 -4.82
N VAL A 138 -27.37 -32.71 -4.53
CA VAL A 138 -26.77 -31.52 -5.15
C VAL A 138 -25.28 -31.39 -4.83
N CYS A 139 -24.88 -31.72 -3.60
CA CYS A 139 -23.45 -31.71 -3.24
C CYS A 139 -22.68 -32.77 -4.03
N GLN A 140 -23.23 -33.98 -4.14
CA GLN A 140 -22.63 -35.07 -4.89
C GLN A 140 -22.50 -34.74 -6.39
N ASP A 141 -23.57 -34.24 -7.01
CA ASP A 141 -23.60 -33.87 -8.43
C ASP A 141 -22.59 -32.77 -8.79
N ARG A 142 -22.32 -31.88 -7.82
CA ARG A 142 -21.34 -30.78 -7.97
C ARG A 142 -19.94 -31.15 -7.50
N ALA A 143 -19.72 -32.39 -7.06
CA ALA A 143 -18.49 -32.84 -6.42
C ALA A 143 -18.06 -31.95 -5.23
N TRP A 144 -19.03 -31.39 -4.51
CA TRP A 144 -18.80 -30.66 -3.28
C TRP A 144 -18.59 -31.63 -2.12
N PRO A 145 -17.76 -31.27 -1.12
CA PRO A 145 -17.71 -32.02 0.13
C PRO A 145 -19.11 -32.17 0.72
N ALA A 146 -19.44 -33.36 1.21
CA ALA A 146 -20.67 -33.55 1.99
C ALA A 146 -20.68 -32.57 3.18
N PRO A 147 -21.85 -32.10 3.62
CA PRO A 147 -21.96 -31.35 4.86
C PRO A 147 -21.39 -32.14 6.04
N SER A 148 -21.08 -31.48 7.14
CA SER A 148 -20.64 -32.14 8.37
C SER A 148 -21.82 -32.54 9.25
N TYR A 149 -22.90 -31.75 9.25
CA TYR A 149 -24.17 -32.11 9.89
C TYR A 149 -25.33 -31.28 9.33
N ALA A 150 -26.56 -31.71 9.64
CA ALA A 150 -27.77 -30.95 9.40
C ALA A 150 -28.69 -30.95 10.63
N THR A 151 -29.20 -29.78 10.99
CA THR A 151 -30.05 -29.56 12.17
C THR A 151 -31.45 -29.14 11.74
N SER A 152 -32.48 -29.85 12.20
CA SER A 152 -33.88 -29.45 12.00
C SER A 152 -34.37 -28.61 13.16
N SER A 153 -34.98 -27.47 12.83
CA SER A 153 -35.68 -26.60 13.78
C SER A 153 -37.16 -26.96 13.96
N GLY A 154 -37.60 -28.03 13.31
CA GLY A 154 -39.00 -28.48 13.20
C GLY A 154 -39.80 -27.85 12.06
N ARG A 155 -39.26 -26.84 11.36
CA ARG A 155 -39.84 -26.29 10.11
C ARG A 155 -38.78 -26.02 9.06
N GLY A 156 -37.63 -25.46 9.47
CA GLY A 156 -36.47 -25.25 8.58
C GLY A 156 -35.33 -26.22 8.88
N LEU A 157 -34.34 -26.23 7.98
CA LEU A 157 -33.16 -27.09 8.01
C LEU A 157 -31.88 -26.25 7.91
N LEU A 158 -31.01 -26.35 8.91
CA LEU A 158 -29.67 -25.77 8.87
C LEU A 158 -28.67 -26.84 8.44
N VAL A 159 -27.99 -26.64 7.33
CA VAL A 159 -26.93 -27.53 6.83
C VAL A 159 -25.59 -26.84 7.03
N ALA A 160 -24.60 -27.53 7.62
CA ALA A 160 -23.33 -26.93 7.99
C ALA A 160 -22.12 -27.77 7.56
N TRP A 161 -21.10 -27.11 7.04
CA TRP A 161 -19.78 -27.65 6.74
C TRP A 161 -18.79 -27.11 7.78
N LEU A 162 -18.27 -27.99 8.62
CA LEU A 162 -17.25 -27.66 9.61
C LEU A 162 -15.86 -27.76 8.99
N TYR A 163 -14.95 -26.90 9.44
CA TYR A 163 -13.53 -26.96 9.08
C TYR A 163 -12.67 -26.37 10.19
N ALA A 164 -11.35 -26.61 10.12
CA ALA A 164 -10.40 -26.03 11.06
C ALA A 164 -10.54 -24.50 11.13
N CYS A 165 -10.66 -23.98 12.35
CA CYS A 165 -10.85 -22.57 12.64
C CYS A 165 -9.87 -21.66 11.86
N GLN A 166 -10.41 -20.70 11.11
CA GLN A 166 -9.65 -19.72 10.34
C GLN A 166 -9.72 -18.33 10.98
N PRO A 167 -8.66 -17.51 10.89
CA PRO A 167 -8.74 -16.09 11.24
C PRO A 167 -9.77 -15.40 10.34
N ALA A 168 -10.85 -14.88 10.92
CA ALA A 168 -12.02 -14.44 10.17
C ALA A 168 -11.67 -13.38 9.12
N GLN A 169 -10.86 -12.39 9.49
CA GLN A 169 -10.47 -11.31 8.58
C GLN A 169 -9.62 -11.80 7.39
N ALA A 170 -8.84 -12.88 7.56
CA ALA A 170 -8.00 -13.41 6.49
C ALA A 170 -8.82 -14.15 5.42
N VAL A 171 -9.93 -14.78 5.82
CA VAL A 171 -10.76 -15.59 4.92
C VAL A 171 -12.08 -14.94 4.53
N LEU A 172 -12.42 -13.78 5.12
CA LEU A 172 -13.75 -13.16 5.02
C LEU A 172 -14.28 -13.03 3.59
N ALA A 173 -13.45 -12.56 2.66
CA ALA A 173 -13.87 -12.39 1.27
C ALA A 173 -14.23 -13.73 0.60
N ARG A 174 -13.44 -14.78 0.85
CA ARG A 174 -13.69 -16.14 0.33
C ARG A 174 -14.89 -16.77 1.02
N HIS A 175 -15.00 -16.62 2.35
CA HIS A 175 -16.15 -17.11 3.11
C HIS A 175 -17.45 -16.48 2.62
N ARG A 176 -17.48 -15.17 2.37
CA ARG A 176 -18.64 -14.48 1.76
C ARG A 176 -18.98 -15.05 0.37
N ALA A 177 -17.97 -15.33 -0.46
CA ALA A 177 -18.20 -15.92 -1.78
C ALA A 177 -18.74 -17.36 -1.69
N ILE A 178 -18.26 -18.16 -0.73
CA ILE A 178 -18.77 -19.52 -0.47
C ILE A 178 -20.24 -19.41 -0.03
N GLN A 179 -20.53 -18.58 0.96
CA GLN A 179 -21.88 -18.34 1.46
C GLN A 179 -22.85 -17.86 0.36
N GLU A 180 -22.40 -16.95 -0.51
CA GLU A 180 -23.19 -16.50 -1.65
C GLU A 180 -23.48 -17.64 -2.63
N THR A 181 -22.47 -18.46 -2.96
CA THR A 181 -22.62 -19.56 -3.92
C THR A 181 -23.53 -20.65 -3.37
N LEU A 182 -23.37 -21.00 -2.09
CA LEU A 182 -24.25 -21.92 -1.38
C LEU A 182 -25.69 -21.40 -1.37
N HIS A 183 -25.89 -20.13 -1.00
CA HIS A 183 -27.22 -19.50 -1.00
C HIS A 183 -27.88 -19.52 -2.38
N GLN A 184 -27.16 -19.10 -3.44
CA GLN A 184 -27.67 -19.10 -4.81
C GLN A 184 -28.06 -20.51 -5.26
N THR A 185 -27.26 -21.51 -4.91
CA THR A 185 -27.49 -22.91 -5.29
C THR A 185 -28.74 -23.49 -4.65
N PHE A 186 -28.98 -23.18 -3.36
CA PHE A 186 -30.13 -23.69 -2.61
C PHE A 186 -31.28 -22.67 -2.49
N ARG A 187 -31.27 -21.61 -3.31
CA ARG A 187 -32.28 -20.56 -3.26
C ARG A 187 -33.69 -21.09 -3.52
N SER A 188 -33.84 -21.99 -4.48
CA SER A 188 -35.12 -22.65 -4.81
C SER A 188 -35.65 -23.58 -3.71
N MET A 189 -34.81 -23.94 -2.73
CA MET A 189 -35.19 -24.73 -1.55
C MET A 189 -35.41 -23.84 -0.32
N GLY A 190 -35.50 -22.52 -0.49
CA GLY A 190 -35.81 -21.57 0.60
C GLY A 190 -34.60 -21.10 1.39
N SER A 191 -33.41 -21.02 0.77
CA SER A 191 -32.22 -20.46 1.45
C SER A 191 -32.43 -19.00 1.89
N ASP A 192 -32.32 -18.72 3.20
CA ASP A 192 -32.48 -17.37 3.77
C ASP A 192 -31.30 -16.45 3.41
N PRO A 193 -31.50 -15.37 2.63
CA PRO A 193 -30.42 -14.45 2.27
C PRO A 193 -29.80 -13.73 3.48
N SER A 194 -30.56 -13.55 4.57
CA SER A 194 -30.07 -12.90 5.79
C SER A 194 -29.12 -13.80 6.59
N ALA A 195 -29.17 -15.12 6.36
CA ALA A 195 -28.33 -16.10 7.05
C ALA A 195 -26.87 -16.11 6.58
N LYS A 196 -26.54 -15.50 5.43
CA LYS A 196 -25.18 -15.47 4.86
C LYS A 196 -24.13 -14.76 5.72
N THR A 197 -24.57 -13.85 6.60
CA THR A 197 -23.65 -12.98 7.34
C THR A 197 -22.95 -13.76 8.45
N ILE A 198 -21.63 -13.55 8.60
CA ILE A 198 -20.80 -14.18 9.65
C ILE A 198 -21.29 -13.91 11.08
N THR A 199 -22.07 -12.84 11.27
CA THR A 199 -22.65 -12.47 12.56
C THR A 199 -23.93 -13.23 12.90
N LYS A 200 -24.48 -14.05 12.00
CA LYS A 200 -25.72 -14.81 12.25
C LYS A 200 -25.53 -15.77 13.43
N VAL A 201 -26.63 -16.04 14.14
CA VAL A 201 -26.70 -17.04 15.20
C VAL A 201 -27.77 -18.07 14.84
N PHE A 202 -27.47 -19.33 15.13
CA PHE A 202 -28.28 -20.48 14.77
C PHE A 202 -28.80 -21.19 16.01
N ARG A 203 -29.97 -21.80 15.88
CA ARG A 203 -30.65 -22.45 17.01
C ARG A 203 -29.88 -23.72 17.42
N MET A 204 -29.70 -23.92 18.72
CA MET A 204 -28.96 -25.08 19.24
C MET A 204 -29.85 -26.32 19.38
N PRO A 205 -29.30 -27.54 19.25
CA PRO A 205 -29.99 -28.79 19.57
C PRO A 205 -30.55 -28.81 21.00
N LYS A 206 -31.57 -29.64 21.23
CA LYS A 206 -32.34 -29.79 22.49
C LYS A 206 -33.08 -28.53 22.96
N THR A 207 -33.02 -27.41 22.23
CA THR A 207 -33.81 -26.22 22.52
C THR A 207 -35.21 -26.31 21.90
N ARG A 208 -36.21 -25.63 22.48
CA ARG A 208 -37.59 -25.60 21.93
C ARG A 208 -37.77 -24.42 20.97
N ASN A 209 -38.40 -24.68 19.82
CA ASN A 209 -38.87 -23.64 18.91
C ASN A 209 -40.28 -23.17 19.32
N GLU A 210 -40.42 -21.92 19.74
CA GLU A 210 -41.69 -21.38 20.25
C GLU A 210 -42.77 -21.24 19.19
N ARG A 211 -42.39 -21.13 17.90
CA ARG A 211 -43.35 -20.94 16.83
C ARG A 211 -44.18 -22.19 16.52
N ASN A 212 -43.63 -23.37 16.79
CA ASN A 212 -44.27 -24.66 16.48
C ASN A 212 -44.16 -25.70 17.61
N GLY A 213 -43.50 -25.37 18.72
CA GLY A 213 -43.27 -26.27 19.84
C GLY A 213 -42.22 -27.36 19.61
N ALA A 214 -41.62 -27.48 18.42
CA ALA A 214 -40.70 -28.58 18.11
C ALA A 214 -39.38 -28.50 18.88
N ILE A 215 -38.80 -29.67 19.18
CA ILE A 215 -37.44 -29.77 19.75
C ILE A 215 -36.44 -29.80 18.60
N VAL A 216 -35.41 -28.97 18.69
CA VAL A 216 -34.33 -28.94 17.70
C VAL A 216 -33.43 -30.15 17.85
N GLY A 217 -33.09 -30.80 16.75
CA GLY A 217 -32.18 -31.95 16.74
C GLY A 217 -31.33 -32.00 15.48
N ILE A 218 -30.15 -32.59 15.60
CA ILE A 218 -29.32 -32.94 14.44
C ILE A 218 -29.94 -34.17 13.79
N LEU A 219 -30.35 -34.04 12.53
CA LEU A 219 -30.94 -35.11 11.74
C LEU A 219 -29.89 -36.01 11.08
N TRP A 220 -28.74 -35.44 10.78
CA TRP A 220 -27.67 -36.14 10.09
C TRP A 220 -26.31 -35.57 10.50
N PRO A 221 -25.29 -36.42 10.66
CA PRO A 221 -25.33 -37.88 10.63
C PRO A 221 -26.00 -38.47 11.89
N THR A 222 -26.22 -39.78 11.94
CA THR A 222 -26.89 -40.44 13.07
C THR A 222 -26.02 -40.43 14.33
N TYR A 223 -24.72 -40.66 14.18
CA TYR A 223 -23.78 -40.73 15.30
C TYR A 223 -22.81 -39.55 15.31
N ILE A 224 -22.43 -39.09 16.51
CA ILE A 224 -21.53 -37.93 16.66
C ILE A 224 -20.19 -38.17 15.96
N ARG A 225 -19.64 -39.39 16.01
CA ARG A 225 -18.35 -39.73 15.37
C ARG A 225 -18.35 -39.60 13.84
N GLU A 226 -19.52 -39.56 13.23
CA GLU A 226 -19.68 -39.43 11.78
C GLU A 226 -19.69 -37.98 11.33
N ILE A 227 -19.72 -37.02 12.27
CA ILE A 227 -19.53 -35.60 11.97
C ILE A 227 -18.08 -35.39 11.55
N GLN A 228 -17.87 -35.34 10.24
CA GLN A 228 -16.53 -35.18 9.66
C GLN A 228 -16.35 -33.73 9.18
N PRO A 229 -15.32 -33.01 9.67
CA PRO A 229 -14.96 -31.70 9.14
C PRO A 229 -14.25 -31.86 7.79
N THR A 230 -14.42 -30.86 6.91
CA THR A 230 -13.61 -30.67 5.70
C THR A 230 -12.49 -29.66 5.96
N THR A 231 -11.74 -29.28 4.93
CA THR A 231 -10.82 -28.13 5.00
C THR A 231 -11.45 -26.91 4.36
N PHE A 232 -11.10 -25.71 4.85
CA PHE A 232 -11.59 -24.46 4.25
C PHE A 232 -11.19 -24.34 2.78
N ASP A 233 -9.96 -24.76 2.44
CA ASP A 233 -9.47 -24.68 1.07
C ASP A 233 -10.15 -25.70 0.14
N ALA A 234 -10.39 -26.94 0.58
CA ALA A 234 -11.13 -27.92 -0.22
C ALA A 234 -12.58 -27.47 -0.46
N LEU A 235 -13.25 -26.94 0.56
CA LEU A 235 -14.60 -26.40 0.40
C LEU A 235 -14.60 -25.22 -0.58
N ALA A 236 -13.65 -24.29 -0.43
CA ALA A 236 -13.55 -23.13 -1.31
C ALA A 236 -13.23 -23.51 -2.76
N GLU A 237 -12.36 -24.49 -2.98
CA GLU A 237 -11.99 -24.95 -4.33
C GLU A 237 -13.15 -25.65 -5.03
N ALA A 238 -13.93 -26.46 -4.31
CA ALA A 238 -15.09 -27.15 -4.87
C ALA A 238 -16.28 -26.20 -5.11
N VAL A 239 -16.55 -25.28 -4.18
CA VAL A 239 -17.74 -24.42 -4.24
C VAL A 239 -17.53 -23.20 -5.14
N LEU A 240 -16.34 -22.60 -5.15
CA LEU A 240 -16.14 -21.35 -5.88
C LEU A 240 -15.82 -21.62 -7.37
N PRO A 241 -16.43 -20.86 -8.30
CA PRO A 241 -16.25 -21.08 -9.74
C PRO A 241 -14.84 -20.74 -10.25
N TYR A 242 -14.03 -20.04 -9.46
CA TYR A 242 -12.71 -19.59 -9.88
C TYR A 242 -11.64 -20.00 -8.88
N ARG A 243 -10.62 -20.69 -9.40
CA ARG A 243 -9.39 -20.99 -8.67
C ARG A 243 -8.70 -19.70 -8.22
N ARG A 244 -8.05 -19.76 -7.07
CA ARG A 244 -7.19 -18.68 -6.57
C ARG A 244 -6.11 -18.34 -7.61
N LYS A 245 -6.13 -17.10 -8.12
CA LYS A 245 -5.03 -16.56 -8.92
C LYS A 245 -3.73 -16.59 -8.14
N THR A 246 -2.66 -17.07 -8.76
CA THR A 246 -1.32 -17.06 -8.15
C THR A 246 -0.80 -15.63 -8.01
N LYS A 247 0.23 -15.41 -7.17
CA LYS A 247 0.85 -14.09 -7.03
C LYS A 247 1.37 -13.57 -8.39
N LYS A 248 1.95 -14.46 -9.19
CA LYS A 248 2.46 -14.16 -10.53
C LYS A 248 1.36 -13.64 -11.47
N GLU A 249 0.18 -14.26 -11.44
CA GLU A 249 -0.96 -13.82 -12.25
C GLU A 249 -1.49 -12.45 -11.83
N LYS A 250 -1.55 -12.18 -10.52
CA LYS A 250 -1.95 -10.86 -10.00
C LYS A 250 -0.95 -9.77 -10.41
N ASP A 251 0.34 -10.07 -10.33
CA ASP A 251 1.39 -9.14 -10.71
C ASP A 251 1.36 -8.87 -12.22
N ALA A 252 1.09 -9.89 -13.05
CA ALA A 252 0.94 -9.76 -14.50
C ALA A 252 -0.28 -8.91 -14.89
N GLU A 253 -1.42 -9.10 -14.23
CA GLU A 253 -2.63 -8.31 -14.47
C GLU A 253 -2.46 -6.84 -14.05
N ALA A 254 -1.81 -6.60 -12.89
CA ALA A 254 -1.46 -5.25 -12.45
C ALA A 254 -0.48 -4.57 -13.43
N ALA A 255 0.48 -5.32 -13.96
CA ALA A 255 1.41 -4.82 -14.98
C ALA A 255 0.68 -4.49 -16.28
N ALA A 256 -0.24 -5.34 -16.74
CA ALA A 256 -1.06 -5.12 -17.93
C ALA A 256 -1.94 -3.87 -17.79
N ALA A 257 -2.65 -3.72 -16.66
CA ALA A 257 -3.48 -2.54 -16.38
C ALA A 257 -2.64 -1.25 -16.33
N LYS A 258 -1.43 -1.32 -15.74
CA LYS A 258 -0.48 -0.19 -15.75
C LYS A 258 -0.02 0.13 -17.17
N ALA A 259 0.29 -0.87 -17.98
CA ALA A 259 0.72 -0.68 -19.37
C ALA A 259 -0.39 -0.02 -20.20
N GLU A 260 -1.63 -0.49 -20.07
CA GLU A 260 -2.80 0.07 -20.74
C GLU A 260 -3.06 1.53 -20.34
N ARG A 261 -3.02 1.85 -19.04
CA ARG A 261 -3.14 3.22 -18.55
C ARG A 261 -2.04 4.11 -19.12
N THR A 262 -0.81 3.60 -19.19
CA THR A 262 0.32 4.34 -19.74
C THR A 262 0.14 4.59 -21.23
N ALA A 263 -0.32 3.59 -21.99
CA ALA A 263 -0.63 3.71 -23.41
C ALA A 263 -1.73 4.74 -23.69
N LYS A 264 -2.81 4.74 -22.89
CA LYS A 264 -3.89 5.73 -22.98
C LYS A 264 -3.39 7.16 -22.71
N VAL A 265 -2.53 7.34 -21.69
CA VAL A 265 -1.91 8.64 -21.39
C VAL A 265 -0.97 9.10 -22.52
N LEU A 266 -0.23 8.18 -23.13
CA LEU A 266 0.63 8.47 -24.29
C LEU A 266 -0.20 8.87 -25.52
N ALA A 267 -1.29 8.15 -25.80
CA ALA A 267 -2.18 8.43 -26.94
C ALA A 267 -2.92 9.77 -26.79
N ALA A 268 -3.30 10.15 -25.57
CA ALA A 268 -4.00 11.41 -25.29
C ALA A 268 -3.08 12.65 -25.28
N ARG A 269 -1.76 12.50 -25.41
CA ARG A 269 -0.83 13.64 -25.50
C ARG A 269 -0.86 14.23 -26.91
N ALA A 270 -1.48 15.40 -27.05
CA ALA A 270 -1.33 16.21 -28.26
C ALA A 270 0.16 16.51 -28.52
N PRO A 271 0.64 16.40 -29.78
CA PRO A 271 2.00 16.76 -30.12
C PRO A 271 2.23 18.24 -29.80
N ARG A 272 3.24 18.55 -28.99
CA ARG A 272 3.60 19.93 -28.65
C ARG A 272 3.98 20.68 -29.93
N LYS A 273 3.15 21.64 -30.35
CA LYS A 273 3.34 22.45 -31.57
C LYS A 273 4.65 23.26 -31.61
N GLN A 274 5.36 23.43 -30.49
CA GLN A 274 6.58 24.26 -30.43
C GLN A 274 7.89 23.48 -30.27
N HIS A 275 7.86 22.16 -30.06
CA HIS A 275 9.06 21.32 -30.08
C HIS A 275 8.72 19.97 -30.71
N ALA A 276 8.42 19.99 -32.00
CA ALA A 276 8.42 18.78 -32.80
C ALA A 276 9.82 18.16 -32.73
N GLY A 277 9.95 16.99 -32.10
CA GLY A 277 11.00 16.03 -32.46
C GLY A 277 12.46 16.38 -32.14
N ALA A 278 12.79 17.44 -31.40
CA ALA A 278 14.16 17.64 -30.92
C ALA A 278 14.47 16.62 -29.80
N LYS A 279 14.67 15.34 -30.16
CA LYS A 279 15.54 14.47 -29.36
C LYS A 279 16.84 15.25 -29.19
N LEU A 280 17.35 15.39 -27.96
CA LEU A 280 18.67 15.96 -27.74
C LEU A 280 19.69 15.05 -28.47
N GLY A 281 19.95 15.32 -29.75
CA GLY A 281 21.07 14.73 -30.46
C GLY A 281 22.37 15.24 -29.83
N GLY A 282 23.46 14.48 -29.99
CA GLY A 282 24.77 14.87 -29.46
C GLY A 282 25.14 16.31 -29.78
N ARG A 283 24.83 16.78 -31.00
CA ARG A 283 25.06 18.17 -31.43
C ARG A 283 24.29 19.20 -30.58
N SER A 284 22.98 19.02 -30.38
CA SER A 284 22.17 19.94 -29.56
C SER A 284 22.60 20.00 -28.09
N TYR A 285 23.14 18.91 -27.56
CA TYR A 285 23.72 18.87 -26.21
C TYR A 285 24.96 19.77 -26.12
N TRP A 286 25.89 19.64 -27.07
CA TRP A 286 27.12 20.41 -27.06
C TRP A 286 26.92 21.87 -27.49
N ALA A 287 25.96 22.15 -28.36
CA ALA A 287 25.52 23.51 -28.67
C ALA A 287 25.02 24.24 -27.40
N THR A 288 24.16 23.59 -26.62
CA THR A 288 23.63 24.17 -25.38
C THR A 288 24.73 24.38 -24.34
N LEU A 289 25.69 23.45 -24.25
CA LEU A 289 26.85 23.60 -23.36
C LEU A 289 27.75 24.78 -23.79
N ARG A 290 27.99 24.97 -25.09
CA ARG A 290 28.75 26.12 -25.59
C ARG A 290 28.03 27.43 -25.32
N GLU A 291 26.73 27.51 -25.58
CA GLU A 291 25.94 28.71 -25.27
C GLU A 291 26.03 29.08 -23.79
N ASP A 292 26.00 28.09 -22.88
CA ASP A 292 26.18 28.35 -21.45
C ASP A 292 27.57 28.89 -21.12
N LEU A 293 28.64 28.36 -21.75
CA LEU A 293 30.00 28.88 -21.59
C LEU A 293 30.09 30.33 -22.09
N GLU A 294 29.50 30.64 -23.24
CA GLU A 294 29.47 31.99 -23.81
C GLU A 294 28.70 32.97 -22.91
N ARG A 295 27.54 32.58 -22.36
CA ARG A 295 26.78 33.39 -21.40
C ARG A 295 27.58 33.65 -20.13
N LEU A 296 28.25 32.62 -19.60
CA LEU A 296 29.08 32.77 -18.41
C LEU A 296 30.24 33.72 -18.68
N GLN A 297 30.92 33.58 -19.81
CA GLN A 297 32.03 34.46 -20.19
C GLN A 297 31.56 35.91 -20.31
N ALA A 298 30.39 36.14 -20.92
CA ALA A 298 29.80 37.46 -21.04
C ALA A 298 29.43 38.07 -19.67
N VAL A 299 28.98 37.26 -18.70
CA VAL A 299 28.67 37.74 -17.35
C VAL A 299 29.94 38.07 -16.55
N ARG A 300 31.02 37.29 -16.71
CA ARG A 300 32.27 37.50 -15.97
C ARG A 300 33.13 38.61 -16.54
N HIS A 301 33.30 38.64 -17.86
CA HIS A 301 34.29 39.50 -18.52
C HIS A 301 33.66 40.50 -19.51
N GLY A 302 32.33 40.45 -19.73
CA GLY A 302 31.65 41.34 -20.67
C GLY A 302 32.17 41.15 -22.09
N THR A 303 32.56 42.26 -22.71
CA THR A 303 33.26 42.28 -24.02
C THR A 303 34.79 42.25 -23.88
N GLY A 304 35.31 42.23 -22.66
CA GLY A 304 36.74 42.20 -22.37
C GLY A 304 37.35 40.81 -22.51
N SER A 305 38.69 40.76 -22.55
CA SER A 305 39.46 39.51 -22.53
C SER A 305 39.56 38.95 -21.11
N VAL A 306 39.72 37.62 -20.99
CA VAL A 306 40.00 36.98 -19.68
C VAL A 306 41.34 37.52 -19.09
N PRO A 307 41.32 38.13 -17.89
CA PRO A 307 42.52 38.63 -17.21
C PRO A 307 43.54 37.54 -16.88
N ASP A 308 44.77 37.95 -16.59
CA ASP A 308 45.80 36.98 -16.19
C ASP A 308 45.49 36.42 -14.80
N GLY A 309 45.74 35.13 -14.59
CA GLY A 309 45.34 34.44 -13.35
C GLY A 309 43.87 34.01 -13.27
N GLU A 310 42.98 34.49 -14.16
CA GLU A 310 41.55 34.11 -14.19
C GLU A 310 41.23 32.93 -15.13
N GLY A 311 42.20 32.04 -15.33
CA GLY A 311 41.96 30.78 -16.04
C GLY A 311 41.86 30.90 -17.57
N ARG A 312 42.64 31.79 -18.21
CA ARG A 312 42.74 31.94 -19.69
C ARG A 312 42.78 30.60 -20.45
N ASN A 313 43.64 29.69 -19.97
CA ASN A 313 43.81 28.35 -20.54
C ASN A 313 42.57 27.46 -20.33
N ALA A 314 41.94 27.55 -19.16
CA ALA A 314 40.74 26.78 -18.84
C ALA A 314 39.57 27.19 -19.74
N TRP A 315 39.44 28.49 -20.02
CA TRP A 315 38.43 29.03 -20.93
C TRP A 315 38.56 28.54 -22.37
N ILE A 316 39.76 28.66 -22.96
CA ILE A 316 39.96 28.21 -24.35
C ILE A 316 39.77 26.69 -24.48
N LEU A 317 40.16 25.91 -23.46
CA LEU A 317 39.91 24.48 -23.40
C LEU A 317 38.41 24.18 -23.32
N ALA A 318 37.67 24.84 -22.42
CA ALA A 318 36.24 24.63 -22.23
C ALA A 318 35.44 24.89 -23.51
N LEU A 319 35.70 26.04 -24.16
CA LEU A 319 35.08 26.42 -25.43
C LEU A 319 35.41 25.40 -26.54
N THR A 320 36.65 24.93 -26.59
CA THR A 320 37.11 23.98 -27.62
C THR A 320 36.52 22.59 -27.42
N TYR A 321 36.36 22.12 -26.17
CA TYR A 321 35.68 20.85 -25.88
C TYR A 321 34.25 20.85 -26.44
N ALA A 322 33.50 21.94 -26.23
CA ALA A 322 32.14 22.06 -26.73
C ALA A 322 32.10 22.16 -28.26
N ALA A 323 32.98 23.00 -28.84
CA ALA A 323 33.08 23.20 -30.28
C ALA A 323 33.42 21.91 -31.04
N ALA A 324 34.35 21.08 -30.52
CA ALA A 324 34.77 19.83 -31.17
C ALA A 324 33.63 18.82 -31.44
N TRP A 325 32.49 18.97 -30.77
CA TRP A 325 31.30 18.15 -30.98
C TRP A 325 30.17 18.86 -31.71
N ASP A 326 30.17 20.19 -31.75
CA ASP A 326 29.10 20.96 -32.37
C ASP A 326 29.40 21.38 -33.82
N MET A 327 30.69 21.54 -34.17
CA MET A 327 31.13 21.96 -35.50
C MET A 327 32.05 20.90 -36.15
N PRO A 328 32.21 20.91 -37.48
CA PRO A 328 33.13 20.00 -38.15
C PRO A 328 34.58 20.28 -37.74
N ALA A 329 35.42 19.23 -37.72
CA ALA A 329 36.82 19.34 -37.31
C ALA A 329 37.62 20.35 -38.16
N SER A 330 37.27 20.54 -39.44
CA SER A 330 37.88 21.52 -40.32
C SER A 330 37.66 22.98 -39.90
N ALA A 331 36.58 23.26 -39.16
CA ALA A 331 36.27 24.61 -38.68
C ALA A 331 36.90 24.93 -37.31
N LEU A 332 37.42 23.91 -36.61
CA LEU A 332 37.83 24.04 -35.22
C LEU A 332 39.06 24.93 -35.03
N ASP A 333 40.06 24.84 -35.91
CA ASP A 333 41.26 25.68 -35.86
C ASP A 333 40.93 27.17 -36.02
N ARG A 334 40.03 27.49 -36.95
CA ARG A 334 39.53 28.86 -37.13
C ARG A 334 38.78 29.33 -35.88
N TYR A 335 37.89 28.50 -35.34
CA TYR A 335 37.16 28.84 -34.12
C TYR A 335 38.09 29.14 -32.94
N VAL A 336 39.14 28.33 -32.74
CA VAL A 336 40.13 28.56 -31.67
C VAL A 336 40.84 29.90 -31.83
N ARG A 337 41.23 30.27 -33.06
CA ARG A 337 41.84 31.58 -33.34
C ARG A 337 40.86 32.72 -33.04
N ASP A 338 39.62 32.60 -33.50
CA ASP A 338 38.57 33.60 -33.27
C ASP A 338 38.27 33.80 -31.76
N GLN A 339 38.47 32.77 -30.93
CA GLN A 339 38.29 32.87 -29.47
C GLN A 339 39.55 33.29 -28.71
N ALA A 340 40.74 33.29 -29.32
CA ALA A 340 42.01 33.51 -28.63
C ALA A 340 42.05 34.87 -27.92
N ALA A 341 41.69 35.95 -28.63
CA ALA A 341 41.66 37.30 -28.08
C ALA A 341 40.67 37.42 -26.91
N ARG A 342 39.50 36.79 -27.00
CA ARG A 342 38.49 36.76 -25.91
C ARG A 342 39.02 36.04 -24.68
N CYS A 343 39.88 35.03 -24.86
CA CYS A 343 40.54 34.32 -23.77
C CYS A 343 41.83 35.00 -23.28
N GLY A 344 42.20 36.17 -23.80
CA GLY A 344 43.44 36.86 -23.42
C GLY A 344 44.71 36.10 -23.85
N LEU A 345 44.64 35.36 -24.95
CA LEU A 345 45.74 34.56 -25.51
C LEU A 345 46.08 35.03 -26.92
N THR A 346 47.33 34.82 -27.33
CA THR A 346 47.70 34.89 -28.74
C THR A 346 47.13 33.69 -29.50
N GLU A 347 46.97 33.82 -30.83
CA GLU A 347 46.51 32.69 -31.66
C GLU A 347 47.43 31.47 -31.54
N ALA A 348 48.74 31.68 -31.47
CA ALA A 348 49.73 30.61 -31.33
C ALA A 348 49.55 29.85 -29.99
N GLU A 349 49.39 30.57 -28.89
CA GLU A 349 49.14 29.97 -27.58
C GLU A 349 47.81 29.22 -27.53
N ALA A 350 46.74 29.79 -28.07
CA ALA A 350 45.43 29.13 -28.13
C ALA A 350 45.49 27.82 -28.94
N LEU A 351 46.26 27.81 -30.03
CA LEU A 351 46.49 26.61 -30.83
C LEU A 351 47.38 25.60 -30.09
N ASP A 352 48.42 26.02 -29.38
CA ASP A 352 49.26 25.12 -28.59
C ASP A 352 48.42 24.41 -27.50
N LYS A 353 47.65 25.19 -26.73
CA LYS A 353 46.85 24.66 -25.61
C LYS A 353 45.74 23.71 -26.03
N THR A 354 45.25 23.80 -27.27
CA THR A 354 44.13 23.00 -27.75
C THR A 354 44.52 21.87 -28.70
N VAL A 355 45.83 21.67 -28.96
CA VAL A 355 46.34 20.73 -29.98
C VAL A 355 45.75 19.32 -29.86
N THR A 356 45.63 18.79 -28.64
CA THR A 356 45.13 17.43 -28.40
C THR A 356 43.64 17.30 -28.72
N LEU A 357 42.84 18.34 -28.45
CA LEU A 357 41.41 18.38 -28.74
C LEU A 357 41.17 18.41 -30.24
N ARG A 358 41.93 19.24 -30.96
CA ARG A 358 41.83 19.37 -32.42
C ARG A 358 42.29 18.10 -33.13
N ALA A 359 43.41 17.51 -32.71
CA ALA A 359 43.88 16.24 -33.24
C ALA A 359 42.84 15.12 -33.08
N LYS A 360 42.22 14.99 -31.89
CA LYS A 360 41.16 14.01 -31.65
C LYS A 360 39.90 14.26 -32.47
N ALA A 361 39.53 15.52 -32.70
CA ALA A 361 38.42 15.85 -33.58
C ALA A 361 38.69 15.44 -35.04
N GLN A 362 39.93 15.62 -35.53
CA GLN A 362 40.33 15.18 -36.87
C GLN A 362 40.33 13.65 -37.00
N VAL A 363 40.86 12.93 -35.99
CA VAL A 363 40.80 11.46 -35.93
C VAL A 363 39.34 10.97 -35.97
N ALA A 364 38.44 11.61 -35.21
CA ALA A 364 37.01 11.28 -35.26
C ALA A 364 36.40 11.52 -36.64
N ALA A 365 36.76 12.63 -37.30
CA ALA A 365 36.25 13.02 -38.61
C ALA A 365 36.70 12.04 -39.71
N ARG A 366 37.89 11.44 -39.58
CA ARG A 366 38.36 10.35 -40.47
C ARG A 366 37.65 9.00 -40.22
N GLY A 367 36.73 8.94 -39.26
CA GLY A 367 35.98 7.72 -38.92
C GLY A 367 36.71 6.76 -37.99
N GLU A 368 37.91 7.11 -37.54
CA GLU A 368 38.69 6.27 -36.62
C GLU A 368 38.02 6.20 -35.23
N ARG A 369 38.21 5.08 -34.53
CA ARG A 369 37.61 4.78 -33.22
C ARG A 369 38.65 4.21 -32.27
N ILE A 370 38.57 4.59 -31.00
CA ILE A 370 39.46 4.08 -29.95
C ILE A 370 38.81 2.84 -29.32
N LEU A 371 39.59 1.78 -29.14
CA LEU A 371 39.17 0.59 -28.40
C LEU A 371 39.42 0.79 -26.91
N LYS A 372 38.36 0.65 -26.11
CA LYS A 372 38.46 0.59 -24.64
C LYS A 372 37.77 -0.69 -24.16
N GLY A 373 38.57 -1.73 -23.89
CA GLY A 373 38.06 -3.09 -23.71
C GLY A 373 37.42 -3.60 -25.01
N THR A 374 36.18 -4.07 -24.93
CA THR A 374 35.41 -4.56 -26.10
C THR A 374 34.63 -3.48 -26.85
N ARG A 375 34.67 -2.22 -26.38
CA ARG A 375 33.84 -1.14 -26.95
C ARG A 375 34.67 -0.23 -27.87
N LYS A 376 34.12 0.04 -29.07
CA LYS A 376 34.61 1.08 -29.99
C LYS A 376 34.01 2.43 -29.60
N LEU A 377 34.85 3.39 -29.24
CA LEU A 377 34.46 4.73 -28.78
C LEU A 377 34.96 5.82 -29.74
N ASP A 378 34.25 6.95 -29.74
CA ASP A 378 34.72 8.17 -30.40
C ASP A 378 36.00 8.68 -29.69
N PRO A 379 37.05 9.10 -30.43
CA PRO A 379 38.29 9.56 -29.84
C PRO A 379 38.19 10.91 -29.12
N ARG A 380 37.17 11.73 -29.43
CA ARG A 380 36.96 13.04 -28.80
C ARG A 380 36.59 12.88 -27.33
N TYR A 381 37.12 13.77 -26.50
CA TYR A 381 36.78 13.81 -25.09
C TYR A 381 35.32 14.21 -24.88
N ARG A 382 34.67 13.62 -23.89
CA ARG A 382 33.29 13.92 -23.51
C ARG A 382 33.18 14.20 -22.00
N PRO A 383 33.72 15.33 -21.51
CA PRO A 383 33.57 15.70 -20.11
C PRO A 383 32.10 15.92 -19.75
N ALA A 384 31.72 15.58 -18.52
CA ALA A 384 30.39 15.89 -18.00
C ALA A 384 30.29 17.39 -17.66
N PRO A 385 29.08 17.99 -17.59
CA PRO A 385 28.93 19.41 -17.25
C PRO A 385 29.58 19.79 -15.91
N GLY A 386 29.59 18.86 -14.93
CA GLY A 386 30.26 19.06 -13.64
C GLY A 386 31.76 19.33 -13.77
N TYR A 387 32.44 18.72 -14.75
CA TYR A 387 33.85 18.99 -15.03
C TYR A 387 34.08 20.46 -15.40
N PHE A 388 33.20 21.07 -16.19
CA PHE A 388 33.32 22.48 -16.57
C PHE A 388 32.99 23.43 -15.42
N VAL A 389 32.07 23.02 -14.53
CA VAL A 389 31.77 23.75 -13.30
C VAL A 389 32.99 23.80 -12.39
N GLU A 390 33.69 22.67 -12.22
CA GLU A 390 34.93 22.60 -11.45
C GLU A 390 36.08 23.33 -12.15
N LEU A 391 36.26 23.12 -13.46
CA LEU A 391 37.35 23.69 -14.25
C LEU A 391 37.33 25.23 -14.27
N LEU A 392 36.14 25.83 -14.29
CA LEU A 392 35.97 27.28 -14.34
C LEU A 392 35.57 27.88 -12.98
N ASP A 393 35.54 27.06 -11.92
CA ASP A 393 35.09 27.45 -10.58
C ASP A 393 33.77 28.25 -10.62
N ILE A 394 32.72 27.66 -11.20
CA ILE A 394 31.44 28.34 -11.41
C ILE A 394 30.64 28.35 -10.10
N GLU A 395 30.32 29.54 -9.60
CA GLU A 395 29.52 29.67 -8.39
C GLU A 395 28.01 29.61 -8.66
N SER A 396 27.23 29.16 -7.67
CA SER A 396 25.76 29.08 -7.79
C SER A 396 25.09 30.44 -8.06
N ARG A 397 25.69 31.57 -7.66
CA ARG A 397 25.20 32.92 -7.99
C ARG A 397 25.30 33.20 -9.49
N GLU A 398 26.38 32.76 -10.12
CA GLU A 398 26.65 32.97 -11.54
C GLU A 398 25.76 32.09 -12.40
N MET A 399 25.52 30.85 -11.97
CA MET A 399 24.56 29.94 -12.61
C MET A 399 23.16 30.57 -12.74
N LYS A 400 22.74 31.35 -11.73
CA LYS A 400 21.47 32.08 -11.76
C LYS A 400 21.56 33.33 -12.64
N ARG A 401 22.61 34.14 -12.45
CA ARG A 401 22.79 35.42 -13.15
C ARG A 401 22.90 35.24 -14.67
N ALA A 402 23.58 34.18 -15.13
CA ALA A 402 23.76 33.87 -16.54
C ALA A 402 22.66 32.96 -17.13
N ASP A 403 21.64 32.60 -16.34
CA ASP A 403 20.57 31.63 -16.70
C ASP A 403 21.09 30.35 -17.37
N LEU A 404 22.08 29.71 -16.72
CA LEU A 404 22.73 28.51 -17.26
C LEU A 404 21.78 27.30 -17.25
N ARG A 405 21.86 26.48 -18.30
CA ARG A 405 20.97 25.33 -18.51
C ARG A 405 21.60 23.99 -18.13
N MET A 406 22.86 23.80 -18.50
CA MET A 406 23.66 22.58 -18.36
C MET A 406 24.78 22.73 -17.32
N LEU A 407 25.42 23.90 -17.28
CA LEU A 407 26.48 24.22 -16.32
C LEU A 407 25.88 24.61 -14.96
N ILE A 408 25.16 23.67 -14.35
CA ILE A 408 24.45 23.87 -13.09
C ILE A 408 24.73 22.74 -12.10
N ASP A 409 24.81 23.09 -10.83
CA ASP A 409 24.91 22.15 -9.72
C ASP A 409 23.63 21.31 -9.51
N GLY A 410 23.69 20.36 -8.56
CA GLY A 410 22.56 19.51 -8.21
C GLY A 410 21.38 20.29 -7.61
N ALA A 411 21.66 21.32 -6.80
CA ALA A 411 20.63 22.10 -6.11
C ALA A 411 19.81 22.95 -7.09
N ARG A 412 20.46 23.63 -8.04
CA ARG A 412 19.84 24.39 -9.13
C ARG A 412 19.06 23.48 -10.07
N ARG A 413 19.58 22.28 -10.37
CA ARG A 413 18.83 21.29 -11.18
C ARG A 413 17.54 20.87 -10.49
N ALA A 414 17.58 20.60 -9.18
CA ALA A 414 16.39 20.27 -8.39
C ALA A 414 15.40 21.44 -8.36
N SER A 415 15.88 22.66 -8.12
CA SER A 415 15.07 23.89 -8.13
C SER A 415 14.36 24.10 -9.48
N ASN A 416 15.09 23.96 -10.60
CA ASN A 416 14.52 24.06 -11.95
C ASN A 416 13.47 22.97 -12.22
N ALA A 417 13.68 21.74 -11.72
CA ALA A 417 12.70 20.67 -11.84
C ALA A 417 11.41 20.98 -11.05
N ILE A 418 11.54 21.47 -9.82
CA ILE A 418 10.41 21.94 -9.01
C ILE A 418 9.68 23.06 -9.74
N GLY A 419 10.40 24.07 -10.24
CA GLY A 419 9.83 25.18 -10.99
C GLY A 419 9.03 24.74 -12.22
N ARG A 420 9.53 23.75 -12.98
CA ARG A 420 8.79 23.15 -14.11
C ARG A 420 7.50 22.49 -13.67
N VAL A 421 7.53 21.74 -12.56
CA VAL A 421 6.33 21.08 -12.01
C VAL A 421 5.32 22.11 -11.51
N VAL A 422 5.77 23.15 -10.81
CA VAL A 422 4.92 24.25 -10.34
C VAL A 422 4.28 24.96 -11.54
N LYS A 423 5.06 25.35 -12.55
CA LYS A 423 4.55 25.99 -13.77
C LYS A 423 3.53 25.12 -14.50
N ALA A 424 3.80 23.81 -14.61
CA ALA A 424 2.86 22.86 -15.23
C ALA A 424 1.56 22.72 -14.42
N ARG A 425 1.65 22.66 -13.09
CA ARG A 425 0.48 22.61 -12.19
C ARG A 425 -0.36 23.88 -12.28
N ARG A 426 0.28 25.06 -12.30
CA ARG A 426 -0.38 26.35 -12.51
C ARG A 426 -1.10 26.42 -13.85
N ALA A 427 -0.45 25.98 -14.93
CA ALA A 427 -1.06 25.93 -16.25
C ALA A 427 -2.24 24.95 -16.33
N ALA A 428 -2.27 23.92 -15.49
CA ALA A 428 -3.40 23.00 -15.33
C ALA A 428 -4.50 23.54 -14.38
N GLY A 429 -4.43 24.80 -13.96
CA GLY A 429 -5.43 25.43 -13.09
C GLY A 429 -5.28 25.14 -11.59
N VAL A 430 -4.20 24.45 -11.17
CA VAL A 430 -3.96 24.18 -9.75
C VAL A 430 -3.46 25.45 -9.07
N GLN A 431 -4.26 26.00 -8.15
CA GLN A 431 -3.88 27.14 -7.31
C GLN A 431 -2.69 26.81 -6.38
N ALA A 432 -2.02 27.82 -5.84
CA ALA A 432 -0.91 27.58 -4.93
C ALA A 432 -1.44 26.93 -3.68
N ARG A 433 -0.55 26.22 -2.97
CA ARG A 433 -0.87 25.77 -1.63
C ARG A 433 -1.16 26.94 -0.69
N SER A 434 -0.43 28.05 -0.80
CA SER A 434 -0.70 29.29 -0.04
C SER A 434 -2.08 29.86 -0.36
N ASP A 435 -2.42 29.98 -1.64
CA ASP A 435 -3.72 30.50 -2.09
C ASP A 435 -4.87 29.60 -1.60
N GLN A 436 -4.70 28.28 -1.72
CA GLN A 436 -5.67 27.29 -1.23
C GLN A 436 -5.81 27.34 0.30
N GLN A 437 -4.70 27.54 1.02
CA GLN A 437 -4.72 27.70 2.48
C GLN A 437 -5.37 29.01 2.90
N ALA A 438 -5.12 30.11 2.20
CA ALA A 438 -5.75 31.41 2.45
C ALA A 438 -7.26 31.36 2.20
N VAL A 439 -7.70 30.76 1.09
CA VAL A 439 -9.13 30.53 0.81
C VAL A 439 -9.76 29.66 1.89
N ARG A 440 -9.08 28.59 2.29
CA ARG A 440 -9.58 27.69 3.34
C ARG A 440 -9.61 28.36 4.71
N LEU A 441 -8.66 29.23 5.02
CA LEU A 441 -8.62 30.00 6.25
C LEU A 441 -9.76 31.03 6.30
N HIS A 442 -9.95 31.79 5.23
CA HIS A 442 -11.02 32.77 5.11
C HIS A 442 -12.40 32.12 5.25
N ILE A 443 -12.64 31.03 4.52
CA ILE A 443 -13.89 30.27 4.65
C ILE A 443 -13.99 29.67 6.06
N GLY A 444 -12.90 29.22 6.66
CA GLY A 444 -12.87 28.72 8.04
C GLY A 444 -13.32 29.77 9.07
N GLN A 445 -12.91 31.02 8.91
CA GLN A 445 -13.35 32.15 9.75
C GLN A 445 -14.84 32.44 9.57
N GLN A 446 -15.33 32.47 8.33
CA GLN A 446 -16.76 32.66 8.04
C GLN A 446 -17.61 31.50 8.58
N VAL A 447 -17.11 30.26 8.51
CA VAL A 447 -17.79 29.10 9.09
C VAL A 447 -17.87 29.22 10.61
N GLU A 448 -16.84 29.74 11.28
CA GLU A 448 -16.84 29.94 12.72
C GLU A 448 -17.95 30.91 13.13
N GLU A 449 -18.07 32.05 12.45
CA GLU A 449 -19.16 33.03 12.65
C GLU A 449 -20.55 32.40 12.39
N MET A 450 -20.70 31.61 11.33
CA MET A 450 -21.97 30.94 11.01
C MET A 450 -22.37 29.87 12.03
N VAL A 451 -21.39 29.19 12.62
CA VAL A 451 -21.63 28.21 13.70
C VAL A 451 -22.01 28.91 15.00
N GLU A 452 -21.44 30.09 15.30
CA GLU A 452 -21.86 30.92 16.44
C GLU A 452 -23.30 31.41 16.30
N LEU A 453 -23.74 31.70 15.08
CA LEU A 453 -25.13 32.02 14.74
C LEU A 453 -26.07 30.79 14.74
N GLY A 454 -25.56 29.61 15.13
CA GLY A 454 -26.37 28.40 15.32
C GLY A 454 -26.56 27.54 14.07
N MET A 455 -25.88 27.83 12.95
CA MET A 455 -25.93 26.96 11.77
C MET A 455 -25.15 25.66 12.01
N ARG A 456 -25.68 24.53 11.54
CA ARG A 456 -24.97 23.25 11.63
C ARG A 456 -23.93 23.20 10.52
N GLN A 457 -22.78 22.56 10.77
CA GLN A 457 -21.70 22.42 9.78
C GLN A 457 -22.14 21.76 8.46
N ALA A 458 -23.18 20.92 8.50
CA ALA A 458 -23.78 20.32 7.30
C ALA A 458 -24.47 21.37 6.40
N ASP A 459 -25.15 22.35 7.02
CA ASP A 459 -25.85 23.42 6.32
C ASP A 459 -24.83 24.40 5.72
N VAL A 460 -23.73 24.69 6.43
CA VAL A 460 -22.61 25.49 5.93
C VAL A 460 -21.87 24.79 4.79
N ALA A 461 -21.66 23.48 4.88
CA ALA A 461 -21.06 22.68 3.81
C ALA A 461 -21.90 22.73 2.52
N ALA A 462 -23.23 22.67 2.64
CA ALA A 462 -24.14 22.81 1.51
C ALA A 462 -24.07 24.22 0.89
N LEU A 463 -24.00 25.28 1.71
CA LEU A 463 -23.93 26.67 1.24
C LEU A 463 -22.68 26.94 0.39
N TYR A 464 -21.51 26.45 0.83
CA TYR A 464 -20.24 26.63 0.10
C TYR A 464 -19.99 25.55 -0.97
N GLY A 465 -20.90 24.58 -1.14
CA GLY A 465 -20.74 23.49 -2.11
C GLY A 465 -19.55 22.57 -1.82
N VAL A 466 -19.15 22.44 -0.56
CA VAL A 466 -17.97 21.67 -0.11
C VAL A 466 -18.38 20.51 0.80
N SER A 467 -17.49 19.53 0.98
CA SER A 467 -17.77 18.43 1.91
C SER A 467 -17.71 18.87 3.38
N VAL A 468 -18.48 18.23 4.26
CA VAL A 468 -18.44 18.48 5.72
C VAL A 468 -17.03 18.32 6.27
N ARG A 469 -16.27 17.33 5.78
CA ARG A 469 -14.87 17.10 6.18
C ARG A 469 -13.95 18.26 5.81
N TRP A 470 -14.22 18.92 4.70
CA TRP A 470 -13.48 20.09 4.25
C TRP A 470 -13.77 21.28 5.18
N VAL A 471 -15.04 21.50 5.55
CA VAL A 471 -15.47 22.50 6.54
C VAL A 471 -14.82 22.28 7.90
N THR A 472 -14.77 21.03 8.39
CA THR A 472 -14.08 20.69 9.64
C THR A 472 -12.59 21.02 9.58
N SER A 473 -11.96 20.84 8.41
CA SER A 473 -10.55 21.17 8.20
C SER A 473 -10.33 22.69 8.14
N ALA A 474 -11.25 23.43 7.52
CA ALA A 474 -11.23 24.90 7.47
C ALA A 474 -11.38 25.53 8.86
N LEU A 475 -12.34 25.05 9.66
CA LEU A 475 -12.54 25.46 11.05
C LEU A 475 -11.30 25.20 11.92
N ARG A 476 -10.67 24.03 11.74
CA ARG A 476 -9.45 23.71 12.47
C ARG A 476 -8.32 24.69 12.13
N ASP A 477 -8.13 25.00 10.85
CA ASP A 477 -7.11 25.94 10.42
C ASP A 477 -7.38 27.35 10.97
N ALA A 478 -8.63 27.83 10.92
CA ALA A 478 -9.03 29.12 11.50
C ALA A 478 -8.76 29.21 13.00
N ARG A 479 -9.14 28.17 13.77
CA ARG A 479 -8.89 28.10 15.21
C ARG A 479 -7.41 28.02 15.56
N GLN A 480 -6.60 27.34 14.75
CA GLN A 480 -5.16 27.30 14.95
C GLN A 480 -4.53 28.67 14.75
N VAL A 481 -4.94 29.41 13.73
CA VAL A 481 -4.48 30.80 13.49
C VAL A 481 -4.95 31.73 14.62
N ALA A 482 -6.21 31.62 15.05
CA ALA A 482 -6.75 32.39 16.17
C ALA A 482 -6.04 32.09 17.51
N ALA A 483 -5.61 30.85 17.73
CA ALA A 483 -4.84 30.46 18.91
C ALA A 483 -3.43 31.04 18.91
N ILE A 484 -2.80 31.18 17.74
CA ILE A 484 -1.48 31.83 17.60
C ILE A 484 -1.60 33.34 17.91
N GLY A 485 -2.67 34.00 17.47
CA GLY A 485 -2.92 35.42 17.75
C GLY A 485 -3.27 35.77 19.21
N LYS A 486 -3.53 34.79 20.07
CA LYS A 486 -3.85 35.00 21.50
C LYS A 486 -2.65 34.87 22.44
N VAL A 487 -1.45 34.60 21.94
CA VAL A 487 -0.22 34.55 22.77
C VAL A 487 0.49 35.90 22.73
N THR A 488 0.03 36.82 23.58
CA THR A 488 0.84 37.90 24.16
C THR A 488 0.27 38.24 25.53
N ALA A 489 0.91 37.70 26.58
CA ALA A 489 0.85 38.25 27.93
C ALA A 489 2.17 38.98 28.18
N GLU A 490 2.08 40.23 28.62
CA GLU A 490 3.17 41.17 28.91
C GLU A 490 4.26 40.58 29.83
N PRO A 491 5.54 40.96 29.67
CA PRO A 491 6.45 41.11 30.78
C PRO A 491 6.36 42.52 31.39
N ALA A 492 6.39 42.56 32.72
CA ALA A 492 6.33 43.75 33.59
C ALA A 492 7.43 44.80 33.32
N PRO A 493 7.23 46.08 33.71
CA PRO A 493 8.15 47.17 33.38
C PRO A 493 9.43 47.11 34.23
N VAL A 494 10.58 47.28 33.58
CA VAL A 494 11.89 47.52 34.21
C VAL A 494 12.22 49.01 34.00
N PRO A 495 12.74 49.73 35.02
CA PRO A 495 12.82 51.18 35.00
C PRO A 495 13.95 51.73 34.11
N GLU A 496 13.77 52.99 33.74
CA GLU A 496 14.59 53.85 32.89
C GLU A 496 16.07 53.90 33.29
N SER A 497 16.96 53.46 32.39
CA SER A 497 18.25 54.11 32.17
C SER A 497 18.83 53.71 30.81
N GLU A 498 19.16 54.73 30.02
CA GLU A 498 19.92 54.74 28.77
C GLU A 498 19.15 54.45 27.48
N VAL A 499 18.46 55.50 27.01
CA VAL A 499 18.07 55.69 25.61
C VAL A 499 19.01 56.75 25.00
N GLU A 500 19.91 56.33 24.11
CA GLU A 500 20.35 57.20 23.01
C GLU A 500 20.18 56.49 21.66
N ALA A 501 19.23 57.05 20.91
CA ALA A 501 19.14 57.24 19.46
C ALA A 501 19.53 56.10 18.49
N ALA A 502 18.46 55.57 17.88
CA ALA A 502 18.32 54.94 16.57
C ALA A 502 19.31 55.34 15.45
N ILE A 503 19.63 54.38 14.57
CA ILE A 503 19.45 54.48 13.11
C ILE A 503 18.95 53.12 12.56
N VAL A 504 17.99 53.24 11.65
CA VAL A 504 17.14 52.25 10.99
C VAL A 504 17.93 51.28 10.09
N VAL A 505 17.57 49.98 10.14
CA VAL A 505 17.97 48.96 9.15
C VAL A 505 16.72 48.36 8.52
N ASP A 506 16.53 48.64 7.22
CA ASP A 506 15.66 47.85 6.34
C ASP A 506 16.32 46.50 6.06
N ASP A 507 15.63 45.44 6.51
CA ASP A 507 15.24 44.27 5.73
C ASP A 507 16.28 43.55 4.82
N VAL A 508 16.62 42.30 5.17
CA VAL A 508 16.19 41.07 4.45
C VAL A 508 17.17 39.88 4.65
N ALA A 509 16.63 38.89 5.36
CA ALA A 509 16.73 37.42 5.18
C ALA A 509 18.06 36.66 5.36
N GLU A 510 18.11 36.00 6.52
CA GLU A 510 18.31 34.55 6.71
C GLU A 510 19.45 33.86 5.95
N THR A 511 20.63 33.92 6.54
CA THR A 511 21.62 32.85 6.50
C THR A 511 21.22 31.72 7.46
N LEU A 512 20.81 30.56 6.93
CA LEU A 512 20.88 29.30 7.67
C LEU A 512 22.26 28.68 7.47
N ASN A 513 23.11 28.93 8.46
CA ASN A 513 24.41 28.28 8.64
C ASN A 513 24.18 26.91 9.30
N VAL A 514 24.63 25.83 8.68
CA VAL A 514 24.69 24.49 9.30
C VAL A 514 26.17 24.08 9.32
N PRO A 515 26.73 23.71 10.48
CA PRO A 515 28.16 23.46 10.59
C PRO A 515 28.57 22.16 9.89
N ALA A 516 29.71 22.22 9.20
CA ALA A 516 30.37 21.06 8.60
C ALA A 516 30.88 20.12 9.69
N ALA A 517 30.37 18.89 9.70
CA ALA A 517 30.98 17.81 10.46
C ALA A 517 32.15 17.23 9.65
N SER A 518 33.34 17.36 10.24
CA SER A 518 34.56 16.65 9.86
C SER A 518 34.30 15.14 9.79
N ALA A 519 34.60 14.52 8.65
CA ALA A 519 34.79 13.08 8.55
C ALA A 519 35.95 12.81 7.59
N THR A 520 37.00 12.27 8.19
CA THR A 520 38.27 11.82 7.64
C THR A 520 38.12 10.87 6.45
N HIS A 521 38.97 11.09 5.45
CA HIS A 521 39.20 10.22 4.31
C HIS A 521 39.73 8.86 4.78
N GLU A 522 38.97 7.78 4.63
CA GLU A 522 39.49 6.41 4.77
C GLU A 522 39.33 5.66 3.45
N VAL A 523 40.48 5.24 2.93
CA VAL A 523 40.68 4.49 1.70
C VAL A 523 40.31 3.03 1.97
N LEU A 524 39.29 2.49 1.32
CA LEU A 524 39.08 1.05 1.28
C LEU A 524 38.97 0.49 -0.14
N ARG A 525 40.00 -0.28 -0.43
CA ARG A 525 40.16 -1.29 -1.48
C ARG A 525 38.99 -2.28 -1.47
N GLY A 526 38.60 -2.76 -2.64
CA GLY A 526 37.87 -4.03 -2.72
C GLY A 526 37.03 -4.21 -3.97
N THR A 527 37.63 -4.70 -5.05
CA THR A 527 36.96 -5.75 -5.85
C THR A 527 38.00 -6.64 -6.49
N ARG A 528 37.99 -7.88 -6.03
CA ARG A 528 38.85 -8.99 -6.42
C ARG A 528 38.69 -9.31 -7.90
N CYS A 529 39.81 -9.38 -8.62
CA CYS A 529 39.92 -10.15 -9.85
C CYS A 529 39.85 -11.63 -9.50
N LEU A 530 38.95 -12.37 -10.15
CA LEU A 530 39.02 -13.83 -10.25
C LEU A 530 39.95 -14.15 -11.43
N VAL A 531 41.05 -14.85 -11.14
CA VAL A 531 41.90 -15.53 -12.12
C VAL A 531 41.84 -17.02 -11.78
N PRO A 532 41.73 -17.92 -12.78
CA PRO A 532 41.61 -19.36 -12.54
C PRO A 532 42.99 -19.99 -12.29
N GLU A 533 43.09 -20.88 -11.30
CA GLU A 533 44.28 -21.72 -11.10
C GLU A 533 44.10 -23.07 -11.80
N PHE A 534 45.10 -23.39 -12.62
CA PHE A 534 45.37 -24.71 -13.19
C PHE A 534 46.05 -25.59 -12.13
N GLY A 535 45.83 -26.90 -12.26
CA GLY A 535 46.12 -27.91 -11.23
C GLY A 535 47.60 -28.25 -10.98
N GLY A 536 47.81 -29.11 -9.98
CA GLY A 536 49.08 -29.80 -9.74
C GLY A 536 49.09 -30.60 -8.45
N ALA A 537 49.26 -31.92 -8.60
CA ALA A 537 49.68 -32.96 -7.65
C ALA A 537 50.42 -32.52 -6.36
N GLY A 538 50.40 -33.21 -5.23
CA GLY A 538 49.96 -34.56 -4.88
C GLY A 538 50.60 -34.97 -3.54
N HIS A 539 50.18 -36.13 -3.01
CA HIS A 539 50.87 -37.02 -2.07
C HIS A 539 51.41 -36.42 -0.75
N SER A 540 50.76 -36.76 0.36
CA SER A 540 51.17 -37.82 1.31
C SER A 540 50.24 -37.83 2.51
#